data_AF-A0A9X7P4T7-F1
#
_entry.id   AF-A0A9X7P4T7-F1
#
_cell.length_a   1.000
_cell.length_b   1.000
_cell.length_c   1.000
_cell.angle_alpha   90.00
_cell.angle_beta   90.00
_cell.angle_gamma   90.00
#
_symmetry.space_group_name_H-M   'P 1'
#
loop_
_entity.id
_entity.type
_entity.pdbx_description
1 polymer ?
#
loop_
_entity_poly.entity_id
_entity_poly.type
_entity_poly.pdbx_seq_one_letter_code
_entity_poly.pdbx_strand_id
1 'polypeptide(L)'
;MLILLELARGARVIIIDPEREYRDMCRLLDGAWINCAGGKGRINPLQVRPVPLEDEEGEEERVTAQGPLALHLQVLRTFFSLYLRELNDLERAALEEALVEIYRQARIGWQNDPATIPLEKWPTTRELYAYVASRAEERPETYGRLAVLLRRAAEGADASL
;
A
#
# COMPACT_ATOMS: atom_id res chain seq x y z
N MET A 1 -7.92 -12.85 27.47
CA MET A 1 -8.85 -12.26 28.47
C MET A 1 -8.82 -10.73 28.52
N LEU A 2 -7.71 -10.06 28.16
CA LEU A 2 -7.62 -8.59 28.14
C LEU A 2 -8.47 -7.92 27.05
N ILE A 3 -8.48 -8.46 25.83
CA ILE A 3 -9.24 -7.87 24.69
C ILE A 3 -10.75 -7.77 25.00
N LEU A 4 -11.32 -8.83 25.57
CA LEU A 4 -12.73 -8.85 25.97
C LEU A 4 -13.05 -7.83 27.07
N LEU A 5 -12.11 -7.63 28.00
CA LEU A 5 -12.27 -6.64 29.07
C LEU A 5 -12.32 -5.22 28.50
N GLU A 6 -11.44 -4.90 27.55
CA GLU A 6 -11.41 -3.58 26.90
C GLU A 6 -12.64 -3.37 26.01
N LEU A 7 -13.09 -4.40 25.27
CA LEU A 7 -14.36 -4.35 24.54
C LEU A 7 -15.55 -4.11 25.48
N ALA A 8 -15.59 -4.78 26.63
CA ALA A 8 -16.64 -4.59 27.64
C ALA A 8 -16.60 -3.19 28.27
N ARG A 9 -15.42 -2.54 28.29
CA ARG A 9 -15.25 -1.14 28.70
C ARG A 9 -15.65 -0.13 27.61
N GLY A 10 -16.07 -0.59 26.44
CA GLY A 10 -16.49 0.25 25.32
C GLY A 10 -15.35 0.66 24.37
N ALA A 11 -14.15 0.09 24.51
CA ALA A 11 -13.06 0.37 23.59
C ALA A 11 -13.32 -0.24 22.21
N ARG A 12 -12.87 0.45 21.14
CA ARG A 12 -12.82 -0.13 19.79
C ARG A 12 -11.51 -0.91 19.65
N VAL A 13 -11.59 -2.18 19.27
CA VAL A 13 -10.42 -3.04 19.09
C VAL A 13 -10.26 -3.42 17.62
N ILE A 14 -9.05 -3.27 17.09
CA ILE A 14 -8.62 -3.72 15.77
C ILE A 14 -7.51 -4.75 15.96
N ILE A 15 -7.61 -5.91 15.34
CA ILE A 15 -6.64 -7.01 15.48
C ILE A 15 -6.13 -7.40 14.09
N ILE A 16 -4.81 -7.42 13.93
CA ILE A 16 -4.15 -8.04 12.78
C ILE A 16 -3.86 -9.49 13.17
N ASP A 17 -4.65 -10.42 12.63
CA ASP A 17 -4.69 -11.82 13.06
C ASP A 17 -4.18 -12.77 11.95
N PRO A 18 -2.85 -13.00 11.85
CA PRO A 18 -2.29 -13.91 10.86
C PRO A 18 -2.63 -15.39 11.16
N GLU A 19 -2.88 -15.73 12.42
CA GLU A 19 -3.11 -17.12 12.88
C GLU A 19 -4.59 -17.53 12.90
N ARG A 20 -5.51 -16.56 12.67
CA ARG A 20 -6.97 -16.74 12.65
C ARG A 20 -7.57 -17.18 13.99
N GLU A 21 -6.90 -16.87 15.09
CA GLU A 21 -7.33 -17.25 16.44
C GLU A 21 -8.53 -16.43 16.93
N TYR A 22 -8.71 -15.20 16.41
CA TYR A 22 -9.73 -14.27 16.88
C TYR A 22 -11.00 -14.26 16.03
N ARG A 23 -11.06 -15.09 14.98
CA ARG A 23 -12.20 -15.15 14.06
C ARG A 23 -13.52 -15.47 14.77
N ASP A 24 -13.52 -16.50 15.61
CA ASP A 24 -14.74 -16.96 16.28
C ASP A 24 -15.18 -15.97 17.36
N MET A 25 -14.21 -15.38 18.08
CA MET A 25 -14.48 -14.29 19.03
C MET A 25 -15.07 -13.06 18.34
N CYS A 26 -14.50 -12.65 17.20
CA CYS A 26 -15.00 -11.51 16.43
C CYS A 26 -16.46 -11.73 16.00
N ARG A 27 -16.80 -12.93 15.54
CA ARG A 27 -18.18 -13.30 15.15
C ARG A 27 -19.14 -13.35 16.32
N LEU A 28 -18.70 -13.87 17.47
CA LEU A 28 -19.53 -13.95 18.67
C LEU A 28 -19.91 -12.55 19.21
N LEU A 29 -19.06 -11.56 18.97
CA LEU A 29 -19.24 -10.18 19.41
C LEU A 29 -19.82 -9.26 18.32
N ASP A 30 -20.43 -9.83 17.28
CA ASP A 30 -20.97 -9.10 16.12
C ASP A 30 -19.97 -8.13 15.45
N GLY A 31 -18.68 -8.47 15.52
CA GLY A 31 -17.59 -7.72 14.92
C GLY A 31 -17.43 -7.96 13.42
N ALA A 32 -16.71 -7.05 12.76
CA ALA A 32 -16.37 -7.18 11.35
C ALA A 32 -15.08 -8.00 11.17
N TRP A 33 -15.23 -9.27 10.76
CA TRP A 33 -14.09 -10.08 10.35
C TRP A 33 -13.83 -9.90 8.84
N ILE A 34 -12.64 -9.38 8.49
CA ILE A 34 -12.24 -9.10 7.11
C ILE A 34 -11.09 -10.03 6.74
N ASN A 35 -11.26 -10.81 5.67
CA ASN A 35 -10.18 -11.62 5.11
C ASN A 35 -9.35 -10.78 4.14
N CYS A 36 -8.13 -10.42 4.53
CA CYS A 36 -7.23 -9.57 3.74
C CYS A 36 -6.36 -10.35 2.72
N ALA A 37 -6.60 -11.65 2.51
CA ALA A 37 -5.85 -12.48 1.55
C ALA A 37 -6.49 -12.52 0.14
N GLY A 38 -7.18 -11.45 -0.25
CA GLY A 38 -7.85 -11.33 -1.55
C GLY A 38 -9.39 -11.20 -1.50
N GLY A 39 -9.99 -11.04 -2.68
CA GLY A 39 -11.45 -10.88 -2.82
C GLY A 39 -11.96 -9.56 -2.22
N LYS A 40 -13.02 -9.62 -1.39
CA LYS A 40 -13.67 -8.42 -0.82
C LYS A 40 -12.82 -7.67 0.22
N GLY A 41 -11.76 -8.30 0.75
CA GLY A 41 -10.85 -7.66 1.71
C GLY A 41 -9.50 -7.27 1.10
N ARG A 42 -9.41 -7.23 -0.23
CA ARG A 42 -8.19 -6.83 -0.93
C ARG A 42 -7.80 -5.40 -0.56
N ILE A 43 -6.55 -5.21 -0.16
CA ILE A 43 -5.98 -3.91 0.18
C ILE A 43 -5.05 -3.50 -0.94
N ASN A 44 -5.29 -2.35 -1.57
CA ASN A 44 -4.37 -1.79 -2.54
C ASN A 44 -3.23 -1.05 -1.80
N PRO A 45 -1.96 -1.51 -1.87
CA PRO A 45 -0.84 -0.82 -1.20
C PRO A 45 -0.58 0.58 -1.78
N LEU A 46 -0.95 0.80 -3.05
CA LEU A 46 -0.79 2.08 -3.76
C LEU A 46 -1.92 3.08 -3.46
N GLN A 47 -2.92 2.69 -2.68
CA GLN A 47 -3.90 3.65 -2.19
C GLN A 47 -3.27 4.51 -1.09
N VAL A 48 -3.11 5.81 -1.36
CA VAL A 48 -2.64 6.75 -0.32
C VAL A 48 -3.73 6.84 0.75
N ARG A 49 -3.32 6.61 2.00
CA ARG A 49 -4.20 6.85 3.15
C ARG A 49 -3.91 8.24 3.71
N PRO A 50 -4.94 8.95 4.20
CA PRO A 50 -4.69 10.12 5.03
C PRO A 50 -3.85 9.66 6.22
N VAL A 51 -2.69 10.29 6.40
CA VAL A 51 -1.86 10.07 7.58
C VAL A 51 -2.62 10.75 8.73
N PRO A 52 -2.97 10.01 9.81
CA PRO A 52 -3.45 10.67 11.01
C PRO A 52 -2.35 11.62 11.46
N LEU A 53 -2.67 12.90 11.56
CA LEU A 53 -1.83 13.84 12.29
C LEU A 53 -1.98 13.43 13.75
N GLU A 54 -1.12 12.54 14.25
CA GLU A 54 -1.02 12.35 15.69
C GLU A 54 -0.37 13.62 16.26
N ASP A 55 -0.83 14.07 17.43
CA ASP A 55 -0.36 15.26 18.15
C ASP A 55 1.11 15.14 18.63
N GLU A 56 1.95 14.37 17.94
CA GLU A 56 3.40 14.42 18.11
C GLU A 56 3.90 15.71 17.45
N GLU A 57 4.22 16.71 18.27
CA GLU A 57 4.82 17.99 17.88
C GLU A 57 5.98 17.76 16.88
N GLY A 58 5.69 17.91 15.58
CA GLY A 58 6.64 17.69 14.48
C GLY A 58 6.14 16.84 13.31
N GLU A 59 5.16 15.95 13.52
CA GLU A 59 4.53 15.21 12.40
C GLU A 59 3.62 16.10 11.56
N GLU A 60 2.91 17.05 12.19
CA GLU A 60 2.12 18.06 11.47
C GLU A 60 2.96 18.92 10.53
N GLU A 61 4.13 19.37 10.97
CA GLU A 61 5.06 20.15 10.14
C GLU A 61 5.63 19.31 8.97
N ARG A 62 5.89 18.02 9.18
CA ARG A 62 6.37 17.12 8.11
C ARG A 62 5.29 16.83 7.07
N VAL A 63 4.07 16.55 7.50
CA VAL A 63 2.93 16.28 6.61
C VAL A 63 2.57 17.52 5.79
N THR A 64 2.56 18.69 6.41
CA THR A 64 2.30 19.97 5.72
C THR A 64 3.42 20.36 4.75
N ALA A 65 4.69 20.04 5.05
CA ALA A 65 5.81 20.37 4.19
C ALA A 65 6.00 19.42 2.98
N GLN A 66 5.73 18.11 3.14
CA GLN A 66 6.04 17.10 2.11
C GLN A 66 4.81 16.65 1.30
N GLY A 67 3.59 16.82 1.82
CA GLY A 67 2.34 16.42 1.17
C GLY A 67 2.04 14.90 1.33
N PRO A 68 0.75 14.48 1.33
CA PRO A 68 0.37 13.09 1.65
C PRO A 68 0.99 12.04 0.72
N LEU A 69 1.12 12.37 -0.58
CA LEU A 69 1.71 11.46 -1.55
C LEU A 69 3.20 11.18 -1.27
N ALA A 70 3.97 12.18 -0.83
CA ALA A 70 5.40 12.00 -0.57
C ALA A 70 5.65 11.07 0.61
N LEU A 71 4.88 11.22 1.69
CA LEU A 71 4.92 10.31 2.83
C LEU A 71 4.52 8.90 2.41
N HIS A 72 3.48 8.77 1.59
CA HIS A 72 3.05 7.45 1.10
C HIS A 72 4.09 6.79 0.19
N LEU A 73 4.81 7.54 -0.63
CA LEU A 73 5.92 7.00 -1.42
C LEU A 73 7.05 6.45 -0.53
N GLN A 74 7.31 7.06 0.63
CA GLN A 74 8.27 6.50 1.62
C GLN A 74 7.76 5.18 2.22
N VAL A 75 6.46 5.08 2.51
CA VAL A 75 5.82 3.83 2.95
C VAL A 75 5.95 2.76 1.86
N LEU A 76 5.68 3.12 0.60
CA LEU A 76 5.81 2.22 -0.55
C LEU A 76 7.24 1.74 -0.76
N ARG A 77 8.24 2.58 -0.56
CA ARG A 77 9.66 2.18 -0.61
C ARG A 77 9.95 1.07 0.40
N THR A 78 9.42 1.20 1.62
CA THR A 78 9.55 0.16 2.66
C THR A 78 8.79 -1.11 2.25
N PHE A 79 7.54 -0.96 1.79
CA PHE A 79 6.72 -2.07 1.31
C PHE A 79 7.42 -2.89 0.21
N PHE A 80 7.89 -2.24 -0.85
CA PHE A 80 8.57 -2.92 -1.95
C PHE A 80 9.94 -3.45 -1.55
N SER A 81 10.63 -2.87 -0.57
CA SER A 81 11.88 -3.44 -0.05
C SER A 81 11.63 -4.75 0.73
N LEU A 82 10.49 -4.87 1.41
CA LEU A 82 10.08 -6.10 2.08
C LEU A 82 9.58 -7.15 1.09
N TYR A 83 8.82 -6.73 0.07
CA TYR A 83 8.28 -7.62 -0.96
C TYR A 83 9.37 -8.10 -1.95
N LEU A 84 10.25 -7.19 -2.40
CA LEU A 84 11.35 -7.44 -3.34
C LEU A 84 12.69 -7.26 -2.63
N ARG A 85 13.13 -8.32 -1.92
CA ARG A 85 14.29 -8.26 -1.00
C ARG A 85 15.64 -7.96 -1.68
N GLU A 86 15.79 -8.26 -2.97
CA GLU A 86 17.07 -8.19 -3.70
C GLU A 86 17.09 -7.13 -4.82
N LEU A 87 16.46 -5.98 -4.57
CA LEU A 87 16.56 -4.83 -5.47
C LEU A 87 17.90 -4.11 -5.30
N ASN A 88 18.61 -3.90 -6.40
CA ASN A 88 19.78 -3.04 -6.47
C ASN A 88 19.39 -1.55 -6.52
N ASP A 89 20.36 -0.65 -6.36
CA ASP A 89 20.09 0.80 -6.28
C ASP A 89 19.47 1.36 -7.57
N LEU A 90 19.86 0.82 -8.73
CA LEU A 90 19.30 1.22 -10.03
C LEU A 90 17.81 0.81 -10.13
N GLU A 91 17.48 -0.41 -9.71
CA GLU A 91 16.10 -0.92 -9.70
C GLU A 91 15.23 -0.18 -8.68
N ARG A 92 15.79 0.22 -7.53
CA ARG A 92 15.10 1.05 -6.53
C ARG A 92 14.76 2.42 -7.10
N ALA A 93 15.72 3.08 -7.76
CA ALA A 93 15.50 4.36 -8.41
C ALA A 93 14.47 4.25 -9.55
N ALA A 94 14.55 3.20 -10.36
CA ALA A 94 13.60 2.92 -11.43
C ALA A 94 12.18 2.66 -10.91
N LEU A 95 12.06 1.98 -9.77
CA LEU A 95 10.78 1.75 -9.09
C LEU A 95 10.20 3.06 -8.53
N GLU A 96 11.00 3.90 -7.90
CA GLU A 96 10.56 5.22 -7.41
C GLU A 96 10.08 6.11 -8.57
N GLU A 97 10.82 6.13 -9.68
CA GLU A 97 10.42 6.84 -10.92
C GLU A 97 9.08 6.31 -11.44
N ALA A 98 8.94 4.98 -11.52
CA ALA A 98 7.71 4.33 -11.97
C ALA A 98 6.50 4.65 -11.08
N LEU A 99 6.70 4.69 -9.76
CA LEU A 99 5.64 5.05 -8.81
C LEU A 99 5.16 6.48 -9.01
N VAL A 100 6.07 7.46 -9.09
CA VAL A 100 5.70 8.86 -9.34
C VAL A 100 4.92 8.99 -10.66
N GLU A 101 5.35 8.27 -11.68
CA GLU A 101 4.76 8.34 -13.00
C GLU A 101 3.33 7.75 -13.07
N ILE A 102 3.06 6.62 -12.41
CA ILE A 102 1.70 6.06 -12.38
C ILE A 102 0.73 6.94 -11.59
N TYR A 103 1.18 7.60 -10.51
CA TYR A 103 0.34 8.59 -9.80
C TYR A 103 0.07 9.81 -10.69
N ARG A 104 1.08 10.28 -11.43
CA ARG A 104 0.93 11.36 -12.41
C ARG A 104 -0.09 11.01 -13.49
N GLN A 105 -0.04 9.78 -14.03
CA GLN A 105 -1.01 9.29 -15.02
C GLN A 105 -2.43 9.20 -14.45
N ALA A 106 -2.57 8.83 -13.17
CA ALA A 106 -3.83 8.86 -12.44
C ALA A 106 -4.31 10.27 -12.07
N ARG A 107 -3.56 11.33 -12.42
CA ARG A 107 -3.80 12.74 -12.06
C ARG A 107 -3.82 12.99 -10.54
N ILE A 108 -2.96 12.25 -9.83
CA ILE A 108 -2.74 12.37 -8.39
C ILE A 108 -1.36 13.01 -8.20
N GLY A 109 -1.37 14.25 -7.74
CA GLY A 109 -0.18 15.03 -7.41
C GLY A 109 0.01 15.18 -5.90
N TRP A 110 1.00 16.00 -5.53
CA TRP A 110 1.45 16.18 -4.16
C TRP A 110 0.46 16.92 -3.25
N GLN A 111 -0.35 17.83 -3.83
CA GLN A 111 -1.32 18.67 -3.11
C GLN A 111 -2.73 18.07 -3.11
N ASN A 112 -2.95 16.91 -3.74
CA ASN A 112 -4.26 16.28 -3.74
C ASN A 112 -4.58 15.76 -2.34
N ASP A 113 -5.80 16.03 -1.87
CA ASP A 113 -6.35 15.41 -0.66
C ASP A 113 -6.77 13.96 -0.97
N PRO A 114 -6.11 12.94 -0.37
CA PRO A 114 -6.46 11.53 -0.58
C PRO A 114 -7.91 11.19 -0.21
N ALA A 115 -8.52 11.92 0.73
CA ALA A 115 -9.91 11.68 1.14
C ALA A 115 -10.94 12.01 0.03
N THR A 116 -10.54 12.83 -0.94
CA THR A 116 -11.40 13.26 -2.06
C THR A 116 -11.33 12.35 -3.29
N ILE A 117 -10.37 11.42 -3.32
CA ILE A 117 -10.11 10.56 -4.47
C ILE A 117 -10.87 9.23 -4.32
N PRO A 118 -11.75 8.87 -5.27
CA PRO A 118 -12.50 7.60 -5.24
C PRO A 118 -11.57 6.38 -5.35
N LEU A 119 -12.00 5.26 -4.76
CA LEU A 119 -11.19 4.03 -4.63
C LEU A 119 -10.68 3.50 -5.98
N GLU A 120 -11.47 3.65 -7.03
CA GLU A 120 -11.20 3.13 -8.37
C GLU A 120 -10.17 3.97 -9.16
N LYS A 121 -9.85 5.18 -8.70
CA LYS A 121 -8.87 6.06 -9.36
C LYS A 121 -7.44 5.82 -8.90
N TRP A 122 -7.24 5.12 -7.79
CA TRP A 122 -5.90 4.82 -7.30
C TRP A 122 -5.20 3.83 -8.25
N PRO A 123 -3.94 4.07 -8.62
CA PRO A 123 -3.19 3.10 -9.40
C PRO A 123 -3.06 1.80 -8.61
N THR A 124 -2.94 0.68 -9.32
CA THR A 124 -2.72 -0.64 -8.74
C THR A 124 -1.39 -1.22 -9.19
N THR A 125 -1.01 -2.38 -8.64
CA THR A 125 0.21 -3.08 -9.05
C THR A 125 0.21 -3.43 -10.53
N ARG A 126 -0.98 -3.52 -11.16
CA ARG A 126 -1.13 -3.72 -12.60
C ARG A 126 -0.64 -2.53 -13.41
N GLU A 127 -1.04 -1.31 -13.07
CA GLU A 127 -0.56 -0.10 -13.75
C GLU A 127 0.94 0.09 -13.55
N LEU A 128 1.45 -0.20 -12.33
CA LEU A 128 2.88 -0.19 -12.05
C LEU A 128 3.64 -1.18 -12.95
N TYR A 129 3.18 -2.43 -13.04
CA TYR A 129 3.80 -3.42 -13.92
C TYR A 129 3.73 -3.02 -15.39
N ALA A 130 2.58 -2.54 -15.88
CA ALA A 130 2.42 -2.11 -17.27
C ALA A 130 3.40 -1.00 -17.64
N TYR A 131 3.59 -0.01 -16.75
CA TYR A 131 4.57 1.05 -16.95
C TYR A 131 6.00 0.51 -16.99
N VAL A 132 6.38 -0.31 -16.01
CA VAL A 132 7.73 -0.90 -15.93
C VAL A 132 8.01 -1.81 -17.14
N ALA A 133 7.02 -2.60 -17.58
CA ALA A 133 7.15 -3.48 -18.74
C ALA A 133 7.36 -2.69 -20.03
N SER A 134 6.60 -1.60 -20.24
CA SER A 134 6.81 -0.71 -21.38
C SER A 134 8.21 -0.08 -21.36
N ARG A 135 8.69 0.37 -20.19
CA ARG A 135 10.04 0.92 -20.05
C ARG A 135 11.15 -0.13 -20.22
N ALA A 136 10.87 -1.39 -19.96
CA ALA A 136 11.81 -2.48 -20.18
C ALA A 136 12.09 -2.74 -21.67
N GLU A 137 11.17 -2.40 -22.58
CA GLU A 137 11.40 -2.49 -24.03
C GLU A 137 12.45 -1.46 -24.49
N GLU A 138 12.41 -0.26 -23.91
CA GLU A 138 13.35 0.83 -24.23
C GLU A 138 14.67 0.72 -23.47
N ARG A 139 14.61 0.31 -22.19
CA ARG A 139 15.74 0.31 -21.24
C ARG A 139 15.81 -1.02 -20.47
N PRO A 140 16.12 -2.14 -21.15
CA PRO A 140 16.11 -3.48 -20.55
C PRO A 140 17.09 -3.62 -19.38
N GLU A 141 18.25 -2.96 -19.44
CA GLU A 141 19.27 -2.97 -18.38
C GLU A 141 18.77 -2.37 -17.05
N THR A 142 17.80 -1.44 -17.12
CA THR A 142 17.26 -0.75 -15.95
C THR A 142 15.96 -1.39 -15.47
N TYR A 143 15.04 -1.69 -16.37
CA TYR A 143 13.68 -2.11 -16.03
C TYR A 143 13.41 -3.60 -16.23
N GLY A 144 14.28 -4.34 -16.94
CA GLY A 144 14.03 -5.73 -17.34
C GLY A 144 13.83 -6.69 -16.17
N ARG A 145 14.79 -6.74 -15.23
CA ARG A 145 14.69 -7.58 -14.03
C ARG A 145 13.54 -7.13 -13.12
N LEU A 146 13.35 -5.81 -12.96
CA LEU A 146 12.25 -5.23 -12.20
C LEU A 146 10.87 -5.64 -12.77
N ALA A 147 10.69 -5.65 -14.10
CA ALA A 147 9.47 -6.09 -14.76
C ALA A 147 9.14 -7.55 -14.45
N VAL A 148 10.15 -8.43 -14.49
CA VAL A 148 9.98 -9.87 -14.18
C VAL A 148 9.54 -10.06 -12.72
N LEU A 149 10.14 -9.30 -11.80
CA LEU A 149 9.78 -9.36 -10.37
C LEU A 149 8.36 -8.86 -10.12
N LEU A 150 7.97 -7.72 -10.70
CA LEU A 150 6.65 -7.13 -10.53
C LEU A 150 5.53 -7.91 -11.22
N ARG A 151 5.84 -8.67 -12.26
CA ARG A 151 4.85 -9.53 -12.94
C ARG A 151 4.15 -10.49 -11.97
N ARG A 152 4.86 -10.99 -10.95
CA ARG A 152 4.28 -11.89 -9.92
C ARG A 152 3.14 -11.22 -9.15
N ALA A 153 3.31 -9.95 -8.80
CA ALA A 153 2.33 -9.13 -8.07
C ALA A 153 1.18 -8.60 -8.94
N ALA A 154 1.43 -8.43 -10.24
CA ALA A 154 0.46 -7.83 -11.16
C ALA A 154 -0.42 -8.85 -11.88
N GLU A 155 0.17 -9.95 -12.35
CA GLU A 155 -0.49 -10.96 -13.18
C GLU A 155 -0.24 -12.40 -12.71
N GLY A 156 0.64 -12.60 -11.73
CA GLY A 156 1.05 -13.90 -11.24
C GLY A 156 0.24 -14.39 -10.04
N ALA A 157 0.84 -15.32 -9.29
CA ALA A 157 0.21 -15.98 -8.14
C ALA A 157 -0.26 -15.01 -7.04
N ASP A 158 0.35 -13.83 -6.96
CA ASP A 158 0.05 -12.81 -5.95
C ASP A 158 -0.98 -11.78 -6.44
N ALA A 159 -1.38 -11.81 -7.71
CA ALA A 159 -2.30 -10.83 -8.30
C ALA A 159 -3.72 -10.90 -7.73
N SER A 160 -4.11 -12.05 -7.16
CA SER A 160 -5.39 -12.27 -6.51
C SER A 160 -5.39 -11.98 -5.00
N LEU A 161 -4.21 -11.72 -4.41
CA LEU A 161 -4.06 -11.33 -3.01
C LEU A 161 -4.54 -9.89 -2.78
#